data_AF-A0A969WH86-F1
#
_entry.id   AF-A0A969WH86-F1
#
_cell.length_a   1.000
_cell.length_b   1.000
_cell.length_c   1.000
_cell.angle_alpha   90.00
_cell.angle_beta   90.00
_cell.angle_gamma   90.00
#
_symmetry.space_group_name_H-M   'P 1'
#
loop_
_entity.id
_entity.type
_entity.pdbx_description
1 polymer ?
#
loop_
_entity_poly.entity_id
_entity_poly.type
_entity_poly.pdbx_seq_one_letter_code
_entity_poly.pdbx_strand_id
1 'polypeptide(L)'
;MKSNTFVSLDLILLLLLVPAQMLGNFEGVSFILAVSLFLYILLEFWQPLSSYSALINQSPKIRLAFFARFFLLLIIITAAVIIPSGQRIYTRLIIDAEKAENRVAYGDIHDGALQMEYALGYLRAGQNPYVARYEDTILQYYNFPGLEDLPTNPVFDYFVYLPGFLVASYPVYTLFQYYHIPYDQRWIYLLAYIATVILLPAMVNSPTLKLSLLIAVALNPLLTRPVIIGMNDVLVLLVIIIAILALRRNHFILSILAFAIACTLKQSAWFIAPFYLLLLYHSLPTSNRNREMFKLLGAGALVGALIIIPFAFWDLPNFITDVFVYPGGGVAVNYPIRGSTIGLLLLGMGFITSPTDNFPFFIFQLLLGIPLLIGLLKYQKRQNNVGVMLICAGTFIFGMGLISRFFQDNYVGFLTVIIILGIFLKLPDKGIAVLLRSAD
;
A
#
# COMPACT_ATOMS: atom_id res chain seq x y z
N MET A 1 40.04 9.10 -15.31
CA MET A 1 39.28 9.29 -14.06
C MET A 1 39.26 7.96 -13.31
N LYS A 2 39.99 7.84 -12.20
CA LYS A 2 39.95 6.63 -11.36
C LYS A 2 38.53 6.52 -10.78
N SER A 3 37.79 5.56 -11.31
CA SER A 3 36.49 5.15 -10.79
C SER A 3 36.74 4.52 -9.42
N ASN A 4 36.57 5.30 -8.33
CA ASN A 4 36.40 4.70 -7.02
C ASN A 4 35.18 3.78 -7.13
N THR A 5 35.44 2.47 -7.03
CA THR A 5 34.48 1.37 -7.07
C THR A 5 33.56 1.45 -5.87
N PHE A 6 32.59 2.36 -5.93
CA PHE A 6 31.47 2.35 -5.00
C PHE A 6 30.49 1.27 -5.47
N VAL A 7 30.20 0.32 -4.57
CA VAL A 7 29.10 -0.64 -4.71
C VAL A 7 27.82 0.14 -5.02
N SER A 8 27.07 -0.27 -6.06
CA SER A 8 25.84 0.42 -6.44
C SER A 8 24.76 0.30 -5.36
N LEU A 9 23.89 1.32 -5.31
CA LEU A 9 22.76 1.35 -4.36
C LEU A 9 21.82 0.16 -4.56
N ASP A 10 21.56 -0.24 -5.81
CA ASP A 10 20.76 -1.42 -6.11
C ASP A 10 21.37 -2.69 -5.50
N LEU A 11 22.69 -2.89 -5.63
CA LEU A 11 23.33 -4.05 -5.01
C LEU A 11 23.25 -4.02 -3.47
N ILE A 12 23.48 -2.86 -2.83
CA ILE A 12 23.37 -2.72 -1.37
C ILE A 12 21.95 -3.07 -0.91
N LEU A 13 20.94 -2.53 -1.58
CA LEU A 13 19.53 -2.80 -1.25
C LEU A 13 19.18 -4.28 -1.48
N LEU A 14 19.70 -4.90 -2.53
CA LEU A 14 19.45 -6.30 -2.83
C LEU A 14 20.05 -7.22 -1.77
N LEU A 15 21.28 -6.94 -1.34
CA LEU A 15 21.97 -7.67 -0.28
C LEU A 15 21.31 -7.50 1.10
N LEU A 16 20.57 -6.41 1.32
CA LEU A 16 19.80 -6.21 2.54
C LEU A 16 18.43 -6.90 2.47
N LEU A 17 17.69 -6.67 1.39
CA LEU A 17 16.29 -7.05 1.31
C LEU A 17 16.07 -8.51 0.91
N VAL A 18 16.94 -9.11 0.09
CA VAL A 18 16.78 -10.54 -0.26
C VAL A 18 16.94 -11.44 0.96
N PRO A 19 17.98 -11.29 1.81
CA PRO A 19 18.06 -12.06 3.05
C PRO A 19 16.88 -11.80 4.00
N ALA A 20 16.41 -10.54 4.09
CA ALA A 20 15.25 -10.21 4.90
C ALA A 20 13.98 -10.94 4.41
N GLN A 21 13.81 -11.12 3.10
CA GLN A 21 12.76 -11.99 2.55
C GLN A 21 12.99 -13.45 2.97
N MET A 22 14.21 -13.99 2.81
CA MET A 22 14.51 -15.39 3.13
C MET A 22 14.23 -15.78 4.59
N LEU A 23 14.35 -14.84 5.54
CA LEU A 23 14.00 -15.05 6.95
C LEU A 23 12.48 -15.24 7.19
N GLY A 24 11.63 -14.90 6.22
CA GLY A 24 10.17 -14.91 6.33
C GLY A 24 9.46 -16.23 6.00
N ASN A 25 10.14 -17.38 6.05
CA ASN A 25 9.64 -18.73 5.73
C ASN A 25 9.28 -18.96 4.24
N PHE A 26 10.27 -18.90 3.35
CA PHE A 26 10.12 -19.32 1.95
C PHE A 26 10.66 -20.73 1.72
N GLU A 27 9.84 -21.74 2.00
CA GLU A 27 10.18 -23.13 1.65
C GLU A 27 10.19 -23.29 0.12
N GLY A 28 11.32 -23.76 -0.44
CA GLY A 28 11.41 -24.19 -1.84
C GLY A 28 11.87 -23.15 -2.88
N VAL A 29 11.95 -21.86 -2.56
CA VAL A 29 12.45 -20.82 -3.53
C VAL A 29 13.81 -20.22 -3.18
N SER A 30 14.38 -20.56 -2.01
CA SER A 30 15.68 -20.06 -1.53
C SER A 30 16.82 -20.28 -2.52
N PHE A 31 16.82 -21.42 -3.24
CA PHE A 31 17.82 -21.69 -4.28
C PHE A 31 17.74 -20.69 -5.44
N ILE A 32 16.52 -20.41 -5.94
CA ILE A 32 16.31 -19.45 -7.03
C ILE A 32 16.76 -18.04 -6.61
N LEU A 33 16.43 -17.64 -5.37
CA LEU A 33 16.86 -16.36 -4.81
C LEU A 33 18.38 -16.26 -4.70
N ALA A 34 19.04 -17.30 -4.16
CA ALA A 34 20.50 -17.32 -3.99
C ALA A 34 21.24 -17.30 -5.34
N VAL A 35 20.81 -18.11 -6.31
CA VAL A 35 21.42 -18.15 -7.66
C VAL A 35 21.23 -16.82 -8.37
N SER A 36 20.01 -16.25 -8.34
CA SER A 36 19.73 -14.98 -9.00
C SER A 36 20.52 -13.82 -8.38
N LEU A 37 20.65 -13.80 -7.04
CA LEU A 37 21.46 -12.84 -6.32
C LEU A 37 22.95 -12.98 -6.68
N PHE A 38 23.48 -14.21 -6.73
CA PHE A 38 24.86 -14.47 -7.12
C PHE A 38 25.15 -13.99 -8.54
N LEU A 39 24.27 -14.30 -9.51
CA LEU A 39 24.39 -13.81 -10.89
C LEU A 39 24.31 -12.28 -10.96
N TYR A 40 23.47 -11.64 -10.13
CA TYR A 40 23.39 -10.19 -10.05
C TYR A 40 24.71 -9.58 -9.57
N ILE A 41 25.33 -10.17 -8.54
CA ILE A 41 26.63 -9.75 -8.02
C ILE A 41 27.72 -9.88 -9.10
N LEU A 42 27.75 -11.00 -9.83
CA LEU A 42 28.71 -11.18 -10.93
C LEU A 42 28.54 -10.14 -12.04
N LEU A 43 27.29 -9.79 -12.39
CA LEU A 43 27.00 -8.73 -13.36
C LEU A 43 27.42 -7.33 -12.87
N GLU A 44 27.33 -7.08 -11.56
CA GLU A 44 27.84 -5.83 -10.96
C GLU A 44 29.34 -5.70 -11.14
N PHE A 45 30.09 -6.74 -10.81
CA PHE A 45 31.55 -6.71 -10.95
C PHE A 45 32.01 -6.71 -12.41
N TRP A 46 31.25 -7.35 -13.31
CA TRP A 46 31.60 -7.40 -14.73
C TRP A 46 31.37 -6.07 -15.46
N GLN A 47 30.22 -5.41 -15.22
CA GLN A 47 29.85 -4.14 -15.85
C GLN A 47 29.10 -3.25 -14.86
N PRO A 48 29.78 -2.48 -13.99
CA PRO A 48 29.14 -1.58 -13.05
C PRO A 48 28.34 -0.51 -13.80
N LEU A 49 27.07 -0.31 -13.42
CA LEU A 49 26.22 0.70 -14.03
C LEU A 49 26.65 2.08 -13.54
N SER A 50 27.11 2.93 -14.45
CA SER A 50 27.34 4.34 -14.15
C SER A 50 26.03 5.03 -13.77
N SER A 51 26.06 5.98 -12.83
CA SER A 51 24.88 6.77 -12.45
C SER A 51 24.31 7.64 -13.59
N TYR A 52 25.04 7.80 -14.71
CA TYR A 52 24.64 8.63 -15.84
C TYR A 52 23.70 7.89 -16.81
N SER A 53 22.44 8.34 -16.87
CA SER A 53 21.42 7.82 -17.79
C SER A 53 21.81 7.92 -19.28
N ALA A 54 22.57 8.94 -19.66
CA ALA A 54 23.00 9.18 -21.05
C ALA A 54 23.91 8.07 -21.60
N LEU A 55 24.65 7.34 -20.74
CA LEU A 55 25.62 6.34 -21.16
C LEU A 55 24.97 5.00 -21.58
N ILE A 56 23.73 4.72 -21.14
CA ILE A 56 23.05 3.45 -21.51
C ILE A 56 22.77 3.37 -23.00
N ASN A 57 22.39 4.48 -23.62
CA ASN A 57 22.11 4.52 -25.05
C ASN A 57 23.38 4.53 -25.91
N GLN A 58 24.54 4.78 -25.30
CA GLN A 58 25.82 4.93 -26.00
C GLN A 58 26.65 3.63 -26.01
N SER A 59 26.34 2.66 -25.14
CA SER A 59 27.08 1.40 -25.06
C SER A 59 26.14 0.18 -25.04
N PRO A 60 26.21 -0.72 -26.04
CA PRO A 60 25.37 -1.93 -26.06
C PRO A 60 25.67 -2.85 -24.86
N LYS A 61 26.90 -2.83 -24.33
CA LYS A 61 27.29 -3.61 -23.14
C LYS A 61 26.57 -3.11 -21.88
N ILE A 62 26.49 -1.79 -21.68
CA ILE A 62 25.80 -1.19 -20.54
C ILE A 62 24.29 -1.46 -20.62
N ARG A 63 23.71 -1.36 -21.83
CA ARG A 63 22.32 -1.69 -22.08
C ARG A 63 22.01 -3.15 -21.77
N LEU A 64 22.86 -4.08 -22.22
CA LEU A 64 22.73 -5.50 -21.91
C LEU A 64 22.82 -5.78 -20.41
N ALA A 65 23.81 -5.18 -19.71
CA ALA A 65 23.97 -5.33 -18.27
C ALA A 65 22.73 -4.83 -17.50
N PHE A 66 22.17 -3.68 -17.88
CA PHE A 66 20.93 -3.18 -17.29
C PHE A 66 19.76 -4.15 -17.48
N PHE A 67 19.52 -4.64 -18.70
CA PHE A 67 18.43 -5.58 -18.95
C PHE A 67 18.62 -6.92 -18.25
N ALA A 68 19.85 -7.44 -18.20
CA ALA A 68 20.16 -8.67 -17.48
C ALA A 68 19.88 -8.54 -15.99
N ARG A 69 20.30 -7.43 -15.36
CA ARG A 69 19.97 -7.13 -13.95
C ARG A 69 18.49 -6.94 -13.71
N PHE A 70 17.82 -6.21 -14.60
CA PHE A 70 16.37 -6.03 -14.52
C PHE A 70 15.64 -7.37 -14.61
N PHE A 71 16.05 -8.25 -15.52
CA PHE A 71 15.49 -9.59 -15.65
C PHE A 71 15.74 -10.46 -14.41
N LEU A 72 16.96 -10.48 -13.88
CA LEU A 72 17.27 -11.17 -12.62
C LEU A 72 16.43 -10.63 -11.46
N LEU A 73 16.23 -9.33 -11.40
CA LEU A 73 15.38 -8.71 -10.39
C LEU A 73 13.91 -9.14 -10.53
N LEU A 74 13.39 -9.28 -11.75
CA LEU A 74 12.05 -9.84 -11.97
C LEU A 74 11.97 -11.31 -11.51
N ILE A 75 13.02 -12.11 -11.73
CA ILE A 75 13.09 -13.49 -11.20
C ILE A 75 13.04 -13.47 -9.67
N ILE A 76 13.84 -12.62 -9.02
CA ILE A 76 13.88 -12.48 -7.56
C ILE A 76 12.50 -12.07 -7.02
N ILE A 77 11.85 -11.06 -7.62
CA ILE A 77 10.51 -10.61 -7.23
C ILE A 77 9.47 -11.71 -7.43
N THR A 78 9.56 -12.45 -8.54
CA THR A 78 8.66 -13.57 -8.83
C THR A 78 8.80 -14.66 -7.78
N ALA A 79 10.03 -15.04 -7.46
CA ALA A 79 10.32 -16.05 -6.44
C ALA A 79 9.94 -15.60 -5.02
N ALA A 80 10.18 -14.34 -4.66
CA ALA A 80 9.93 -13.83 -3.31
C ALA A 80 8.47 -13.47 -3.04
N VAL A 81 7.68 -13.12 -4.07
CA VAL A 81 6.33 -12.57 -3.86
C VAL A 81 5.27 -13.28 -4.69
N ILE A 82 5.47 -13.40 -6.00
CA ILE A 82 4.43 -13.88 -6.92
C ILE A 82 4.17 -15.37 -6.71
N ILE A 83 5.22 -16.19 -6.69
CA ILE A 83 5.11 -17.65 -6.46
C ILE A 83 4.50 -17.93 -5.09
N PRO A 84 4.99 -17.36 -3.97
CA PRO A 84 4.39 -17.56 -2.65
C PRO A 84 2.92 -17.11 -2.56
N SER A 85 2.57 -15.98 -3.18
CA SER A 85 1.17 -15.52 -3.24
C SER A 85 0.30 -16.52 -4.01
N GLY A 86 0.75 -16.95 -5.19
CA GLY A 86 0.06 -17.93 -6.03
C GLY A 86 -0.08 -19.29 -5.36
N GLN A 87 0.95 -19.76 -4.66
CA GLN A 87 0.92 -20.99 -3.88
C GLN A 87 -0.12 -20.92 -2.76
N ARG A 88 -0.16 -19.83 -1.97
CA ARG A 88 -1.16 -19.68 -0.91
C ARG A 88 -2.59 -19.54 -1.41
N ILE A 89 -2.78 -18.93 -2.58
CA ILE A 89 -4.07 -18.92 -3.25
C ILE A 89 -4.43 -20.35 -3.68
N TYR A 90 -3.55 -21.01 -4.43
CA TYR A 90 -3.77 -22.36 -4.93
C TYR A 90 -4.05 -23.37 -3.81
N THR A 91 -3.24 -23.37 -2.75
CA THR A 91 -3.43 -24.22 -1.57
C THR A 91 -4.80 -24.03 -0.94
N ARG A 92 -5.28 -22.79 -0.82
CA ARG A 92 -6.63 -22.51 -0.32
C ARG A 92 -7.72 -23.03 -1.26
N LEU A 93 -7.52 -22.90 -2.58
CA LEU A 93 -8.53 -23.34 -3.57
C LEU A 93 -8.65 -24.86 -3.67
N ILE A 94 -7.59 -25.62 -3.38
CA ILE A 94 -7.61 -27.09 -3.42
C ILE A 94 -7.99 -27.72 -2.09
N ILE A 95 -7.76 -27.04 -0.96
CA ILE A 95 -8.20 -27.52 0.34
C ILE A 95 -9.71 -27.33 0.39
N ASP A 96 -10.42 -28.46 0.42
CA ASP A 96 -11.88 -28.49 0.48
C ASP A 96 -12.35 -27.81 1.78
N ALA A 97 -12.87 -26.59 1.62
CA ALA A 97 -13.34 -25.72 2.69
C ALA A 97 -14.35 -26.41 3.63
N GLU A 98 -15.16 -27.33 3.08
CA GLU A 98 -16.18 -28.09 3.82
C GLU A 98 -15.61 -29.30 4.57
N LYS A 99 -14.46 -29.84 4.16
CA LYS A 99 -13.80 -30.96 4.87
C LYS A 99 -12.76 -30.50 5.87
N ALA A 100 -12.27 -29.27 5.74
CA ALA A 100 -11.37 -28.68 6.70
C ALA A 100 -12.17 -28.12 7.90
N GLU A 101 -12.44 -28.96 8.90
CA GLU A 101 -12.67 -28.52 10.29
C GLU A 101 -11.44 -27.74 10.87
N ASN A 102 -10.43 -27.47 10.05
CA ASN A 102 -9.14 -26.97 10.44
C ASN A 102 -9.00 -25.48 10.10
N ARG A 103 -8.84 -24.69 11.17
CA ARG A 103 -8.25 -23.34 11.20
C ARG A 103 -7.02 -23.16 10.28
N VAL A 104 -6.35 -24.25 9.93
CA VAL A 104 -5.15 -24.30 9.07
C VAL A 104 -5.41 -23.81 7.64
N ALA A 105 -6.56 -24.11 7.02
CA ALA A 105 -6.84 -23.71 5.63
C ALA A 105 -7.01 -22.19 5.46
N TYR A 106 -7.39 -21.51 6.54
CA TYR A 106 -7.65 -20.08 6.57
C TYR A 106 -6.57 -19.29 7.34
N GLY A 107 -5.69 -19.93 8.09
CA GLY A 107 -4.61 -19.23 8.81
C GLY A 107 -3.65 -18.41 7.93
N ASP A 108 -3.62 -18.66 6.62
CA ASP A 108 -2.74 -17.99 5.66
C ASP A 108 -3.37 -16.84 4.86
N ILE A 109 -4.67 -16.58 5.02
CA ILE A 109 -5.34 -15.41 4.43
C ILE A 109 -5.70 -14.40 5.52
N HIS A 110 -5.57 -13.12 5.21
CA HIS A 110 -5.93 -12.02 6.09
C HIS A 110 -7.46 -11.90 6.20
N ASP A 111 -7.98 -11.69 7.41
CA ASP A 111 -9.42 -11.56 7.71
C ASP A 111 -10.13 -10.58 6.75
N GLY A 112 -9.50 -9.45 6.47
CA GLY A 112 -10.00 -8.45 5.54
C GLY A 112 -10.21 -8.88 4.09
N ALA A 113 -9.33 -9.74 3.56
CA ALA A 113 -9.52 -10.30 2.21
C ALA A 113 -10.74 -11.22 2.20
N LEU A 114 -10.86 -12.06 3.21
CA LEU A 114 -11.96 -12.99 3.34
C LEU A 114 -13.30 -12.29 3.56
N GLN A 115 -13.34 -11.28 4.43
CA GLN A 115 -14.55 -10.45 4.65
C GLN A 115 -15.00 -9.76 3.35
N MET A 116 -14.06 -9.32 2.52
CA MET A 116 -14.38 -8.76 1.20
C MET A 116 -15.06 -9.79 0.29
N GLU A 117 -14.62 -11.05 0.29
CA GLU A 117 -15.24 -12.10 -0.53
C GLU A 117 -16.70 -12.35 -0.15
N TYR A 118 -17.00 -12.40 1.15
CA TYR A 118 -18.37 -12.50 1.65
C TYR A 118 -19.20 -11.26 1.33
N ALA A 119 -18.62 -10.06 1.49
CA ALA A 119 -19.28 -8.80 1.15
C ALA A 119 -19.66 -8.74 -0.35
N LEU A 120 -18.81 -9.25 -1.24
CA LEU A 120 -19.11 -9.38 -2.67
C LEU A 120 -20.22 -10.40 -2.93
N GLY A 121 -20.25 -11.49 -2.17
CA GLY A 121 -21.34 -12.46 -2.16
C GLY A 121 -22.69 -11.82 -1.77
N TYR A 122 -22.71 -11.05 -0.67
CA TYR A 122 -23.89 -10.29 -0.26
C TYR A 122 -24.33 -9.28 -1.32
N LEU A 123 -23.39 -8.53 -1.90
CA LEU A 123 -23.69 -7.57 -2.96
C LEU A 123 -24.34 -8.25 -4.18
N ARG A 124 -23.82 -9.41 -4.62
CA ARG A 124 -24.44 -10.22 -5.68
C ARG A 124 -25.80 -10.77 -5.25
N ALA A 125 -25.94 -11.09 -3.97
CA ALA A 125 -27.15 -11.37 -3.21
C ALA A 125 -28.30 -10.34 -3.36
N GLY A 126 -27.97 -9.10 -3.74
CA GLY A 126 -28.85 -7.95 -3.52
C GLY A 126 -28.97 -7.57 -2.04
N GLN A 127 -28.02 -7.99 -1.20
CA GLN A 127 -27.95 -7.68 0.23
C GLN A 127 -26.92 -6.58 0.47
N ASN A 128 -27.20 -5.70 1.44
CA ASN A 128 -26.29 -4.63 1.82
C ASN A 128 -25.15 -5.18 2.68
N PRO A 129 -23.87 -5.10 2.25
CA PRO A 129 -22.75 -5.62 3.02
C PRO A 129 -22.53 -4.92 4.37
N TYR A 130 -22.98 -3.68 4.51
CA TYR A 130 -22.89 -2.90 5.76
C TYR A 130 -24.00 -3.27 6.76
N VAL A 131 -25.02 -4.04 6.35
CA VAL A 131 -26.11 -4.48 7.23
C VAL A 131 -26.00 -5.98 7.54
N ALA A 132 -25.42 -6.74 6.62
CA ALA A 132 -25.21 -8.17 6.77
C ALA A 132 -24.27 -8.49 7.94
N ARG A 133 -24.54 -9.63 8.59
CA ARG A 133 -23.70 -10.18 9.66
C ARG A 133 -22.82 -11.29 9.10
N TYR A 134 -21.60 -11.38 9.59
CA TYR A 134 -20.60 -12.35 9.13
C TYR A 134 -20.38 -13.50 10.13
N GLU A 135 -21.27 -13.65 11.12
CA GLU A 135 -21.18 -14.62 12.21
C GLU A 135 -21.23 -16.06 11.72
N ASP A 136 -22.13 -16.37 10.78
CA ASP A 136 -22.31 -17.71 10.20
C ASP A 136 -21.25 -18.05 9.13
N THR A 137 -20.17 -17.27 9.04
CA THR A 137 -19.09 -17.49 8.09
C THR A 137 -17.87 -18.08 8.77
N ILE A 138 -16.91 -18.56 7.98
CA ILE A 138 -15.64 -19.07 8.50
C ILE A 138 -14.80 -17.99 9.22
N LEU A 139 -15.18 -16.70 9.12
CA LEU A 139 -14.54 -15.64 9.90
C LEU A 139 -14.62 -15.91 11.40
N GLN A 140 -15.61 -16.70 11.87
CA GLN A 140 -15.73 -17.14 13.26
C GLN A 140 -14.47 -17.82 13.83
N TYR A 141 -13.59 -18.34 12.97
CA TYR A 141 -12.33 -18.97 13.37
C TYR A 141 -11.16 -17.98 13.53
N TYR A 142 -11.33 -16.72 13.14
CA TYR A 142 -10.34 -15.68 13.34
C TYR A 142 -10.56 -15.02 14.69
N ASN A 143 -9.52 -15.04 15.52
CA ASN A 143 -9.46 -14.29 16.77
C ASN A 143 -8.34 -13.26 16.68
N PHE A 144 -8.54 -12.11 17.30
CA PHE A 144 -7.46 -11.17 17.49
C PHE A 144 -6.50 -11.72 18.56
N PRO A 145 -5.19 -11.81 18.27
CA PRO A 145 -4.21 -12.27 19.26
C PRO A 145 -4.26 -11.39 20.52
N GLY A 146 -4.32 -12.01 21.70
CA GLY A 146 -4.41 -11.33 23.00
C GLY A 146 -5.81 -10.82 23.36
N LEU A 147 -6.83 -11.21 22.60
CA LEU A 147 -8.24 -10.90 22.84
C LEU A 147 -9.12 -12.17 22.75
N GLU A 148 -8.52 -13.33 23.01
CA GLU A 148 -9.19 -14.63 22.92
C GLU A 148 -10.37 -14.76 23.90
N ASP A 149 -10.35 -13.96 24.98
CA ASP A 149 -11.37 -13.95 26.03
C ASP A 149 -12.55 -13.01 25.75
N LEU A 150 -12.58 -12.30 24.61
CA LEU A 150 -13.74 -11.49 24.24
C LEU A 150 -14.94 -12.41 23.95
N PRO A 151 -16.11 -12.18 24.57
CA PRO A 151 -17.28 -13.06 24.43
C PRO A 151 -17.82 -13.12 22.99
N THR A 152 -17.57 -12.08 22.18
CA THR A 152 -17.94 -12.00 20.76
C THR A 152 -16.85 -11.21 20.02
N ASN A 153 -16.33 -11.74 18.92
CA ASN A 153 -15.39 -11.00 18.07
C ASN A 153 -16.20 -9.99 17.22
N PRO A 154 -16.03 -8.67 17.45
CA PRO A 154 -16.83 -7.65 16.77
C PRO A 154 -16.56 -7.54 15.26
N VAL A 155 -15.56 -8.25 14.72
CA VAL A 155 -15.31 -8.30 13.26
C VAL A 155 -16.52 -8.85 12.49
N PHE A 156 -17.37 -9.64 13.13
CA PHE A 156 -18.56 -10.20 12.47
C PHE A 156 -19.67 -9.18 12.24
N ASP A 157 -19.62 -8.06 12.96
CA ASP A 157 -20.70 -7.09 13.05
C ASP A 157 -20.54 -5.90 12.11
N TYR A 158 -19.34 -5.67 11.59
CA TYR A 158 -19.00 -4.43 10.90
C TYR A 158 -18.12 -4.68 9.67
N PHE A 159 -18.57 -4.20 8.50
CA PHE A 159 -17.79 -4.19 7.28
C PHE A 159 -16.98 -2.88 7.13
N VAL A 160 -15.73 -2.90 7.60
CA VAL A 160 -14.91 -1.69 7.80
C VAL A 160 -14.32 -1.04 6.54
N TYR A 161 -14.68 -1.54 5.36
CA TYR A 161 -14.07 -1.10 4.10
C TYR A 161 -14.93 -0.06 3.37
N LEU A 162 -14.27 0.92 2.75
CA LEU A 162 -14.96 1.85 1.87
C LEU A 162 -15.44 1.16 0.57
N PRO A 163 -16.49 1.68 -0.08
CA PRO A 163 -17.12 1.01 -1.21
C PRO A 163 -16.23 0.87 -2.44
N GLY A 164 -15.15 1.66 -2.55
CA GLY A 164 -14.21 1.54 -3.67
C GLY A 164 -13.62 0.14 -3.80
N PHE A 165 -13.43 -0.59 -2.69
CA PHE A 165 -12.95 -1.98 -2.76
C PHE A 165 -14.00 -2.94 -3.32
N LEU A 166 -15.27 -2.76 -2.95
CA LEU A 166 -16.39 -3.51 -3.53
C LEU A 166 -16.45 -3.27 -5.03
N VAL A 167 -16.50 -1.99 -5.44
CA VAL A 167 -16.58 -1.60 -6.87
C VAL A 167 -15.37 -2.11 -7.67
N ALA A 168 -14.17 -2.05 -7.10
CA ALA A 168 -12.96 -2.53 -7.78
C ALA A 168 -12.93 -4.06 -7.94
N SER A 169 -13.43 -4.80 -6.95
CA SER A 169 -13.32 -6.27 -6.91
C SER A 169 -14.51 -6.97 -7.59
N TYR A 170 -15.69 -6.35 -7.57
CA TYR A 170 -16.94 -6.93 -8.06
C TYR A 170 -16.93 -7.41 -9.53
N PRO A 171 -16.32 -6.70 -10.50
CA PRO A 171 -16.24 -7.19 -11.88
C PRO A 171 -15.46 -8.50 -11.99
N VAL A 172 -14.34 -8.63 -11.26
CA VAL A 172 -13.52 -9.84 -11.29
C VAL A 172 -14.19 -10.97 -10.52
N TYR A 173 -14.80 -10.67 -9.37
CA TYR A 173 -15.63 -11.62 -8.65
C TYR A 173 -16.73 -12.20 -9.54
N THR A 174 -17.49 -11.34 -10.23
CA THR A 174 -18.57 -11.75 -11.14
C THR A 174 -18.05 -12.63 -12.28
N LEU A 175 -16.88 -12.32 -12.83
CA LEU A 175 -16.24 -13.13 -13.87
C LEU A 175 -15.92 -14.55 -13.37
N PHE A 176 -15.33 -14.67 -12.17
CA PHE A 176 -15.03 -15.97 -11.56
C PHE A 176 -16.29 -16.78 -11.33
N GLN A 177 -17.32 -16.13 -10.79
CA GLN A 177 -18.61 -16.74 -10.55
C GLN A 177 -19.31 -17.20 -11.83
N TYR A 178 -19.18 -16.44 -12.93
CA TYR A 178 -19.73 -16.81 -14.24
C TYR A 178 -19.10 -18.08 -14.79
N TYR A 179 -17.80 -18.29 -14.56
CA TYR A 179 -17.08 -19.50 -14.97
C TYR A 179 -17.10 -20.63 -13.93
N HIS A 180 -17.85 -20.47 -12.83
CA HIS A 180 -17.87 -21.41 -11.71
C HIS A 180 -16.49 -21.70 -11.11
N ILE A 181 -15.60 -20.70 -11.11
CA ILE A 181 -14.27 -20.78 -10.53
C ILE A 181 -14.31 -20.18 -9.11
N PRO A 182 -13.77 -20.87 -8.09
CA PRO A 182 -13.61 -20.30 -6.76
C PRO A 182 -12.83 -18.98 -6.77
N TYR A 183 -13.42 -17.95 -6.17
CA TYR A 183 -12.81 -16.62 -6.11
C TYR A 183 -11.90 -16.48 -4.88
N ASP A 184 -10.77 -15.80 -5.06
CA ASP A 184 -9.88 -15.38 -3.97
C ASP A 184 -9.50 -13.91 -4.15
N GLN A 185 -9.77 -13.09 -3.15
CA GLN A 185 -9.54 -11.65 -3.20
C GLN A 185 -8.05 -11.29 -3.40
N ARG A 186 -7.12 -12.17 -3.01
CA ARG A 186 -5.68 -11.95 -3.16
C ARG A 186 -5.26 -11.82 -4.63
N TRP A 187 -6.03 -12.33 -5.58
CA TRP A 187 -5.77 -12.11 -7.01
C TRP A 187 -5.77 -10.62 -7.36
N ILE A 188 -6.69 -9.82 -6.81
CA ILE A 188 -6.75 -8.38 -7.05
C ILE A 188 -5.50 -7.69 -6.51
N TYR A 189 -5.10 -8.04 -5.29
CA TYR A 189 -3.94 -7.43 -4.64
C TYR A 189 -2.63 -7.85 -5.32
N LEU A 190 -2.51 -9.10 -5.77
CA LEU A 190 -1.37 -9.58 -6.53
C LEU A 190 -1.26 -8.89 -7.90
N LEU A 191 -2.37 -8.73 -8.61
CA LEU A 191 -2.39 -7.98 -9.87
C LEU A 191 -2.02 -6.50 -9.65
N ALA A 192 -2.51 -5.89 -8.56
CA ALA A 192 -2.16 -4.52 -8.21
C ALA A 192 -0.66 -4.38 -7.87
N TYR A 193 -0.09 -5.37 -7.20
CA TYR A 193 1.34 -5.46 -6.92
C TYR A 193 2.17 -5.58 -8.21
N ILE A 194 1.79 -6.47 -9.12
CA ILE A 194 2.47 -6.63 -10.42
C ILE A 194 2.41 -5.33 -11.24
N ALA A 195 1.24 -4.68 -11.29
CA ALA A 195 1.08 -3.39 -11.94
C ALA A 195 1.96 -2.31 -11.29
N THR A 196 2.07 -2.31 -9.96
CA THR A 196 2.99 -1.42 -9.23
C THR A 196 4.44 -1.65 -9.65
N VAL A 197 4.90 -2.91 -9.66
CA VAL A 197 6.24 -3.32 -10.12
C VAL A 197 6.54 -2.82 -11.54
N ILE A 198 5.57 -2.92 -12.45
CA ILE A 198 5.70 -2.46 -13.85
C ILE A 198 5.81 -0.93 -13.93
N LEU A 199 5.06 -0.20 -13.09
CA LEU A 199 4.99 1.26 -13.15
C LEU A 199 6.13 1.96 -12.40
N LEU A 200 6.72 1.33 -11.38
CA LEU A 200 7.79 1.92 -10.55
C LEU A 200 8.98 2.48 -11.37
N PRO A 201 9.53 1.78 -12.37
CA PRO A 201 10.63 2.31 -13.18
C PRO A 201 10.29 3.59 -13.95
N ALA A 202 9.01 3.90 -14.17
CA ALA A 202 8.60 5.16 -14.81
C ALA A 202 8.67 6.36 -13.85
N MET A 203 8.89 6.13 -12.55
CA MET A 203 8.98 7.19 -11.55
C MET A 203 10.34 7.90 -11.57
N VAL A 204 11.41 7.25 -12.01
CA VAL A 204 12.78 7.83 -11.97
C VAL A 204 13.45 7.69 -13.33
N ASN A 205 14.35 8.62 -13.65
CA ASN A 205 14.99 8.64 -14.98
C ASN A 205 16.25 7.77 -15.01
N SER A 206 17.06 7.83 -13.95
CA SER A 206 18.34 7.12 -13.90
C SER A 206 18.14 5.59 -13.82
N PRO A 207 18.82 4.81 -14.67
CA PRO A 207 18.73 3.35 -14.69
C PRO A 207 19.06 2.68 -13.36
N THR A 208 20.09 3.15 -12.66
CA THR A 208 20.44 2.64 -11.33
C THR A 208 19.32 2.93 -10.34
N LEU A 209 18.79 4.17 -10.34
CA LEU A 209 17.64 4.52 -9.51
C LEU A 209 16.39 3.69 -9.85
N LYS A 210 16.18 3.29 -11.11
CA LYS A 210 15.07 2.39 -11.48
C LYS A 210 15.19 1.04 -10.80
N LEU A 211 16.38 0.42 -10.85
CA LEU A 211 16.65 -0.86 -10.19
C LEU A 211 16.57 -0.71 -8.68
N SER A 212 17.21 0.31 -8.11
CA SER A 212 17.19 0.58 -6.68
C SER A 212 15.77 0.85 -6.15
N LEU A 213 14.96 1.64 -6.86
CA LEU A 213 13.58 1.90 -6.47
C LEU A 213 12.74 0.63 -6.55
N LEU A 214 12.91 -0.16 -7.61
CA LEU A 214 12.20 -1.41 -7.77
C LEU A 214 12.56 -2.37 -6.63
N ILE A 215 13.84 -2.51 -6.27
CA ILE A 215 14.29 -3.32 -5.13
C ILE A 215 13.70 -2.77 -3.81
N ALA A 216 13.84 -1.47 -3.55
CA ALA A 216 13.42 -0.84 -2.30
C ALA A 216 11.92 -0.94 -2.02
N VAL A 217 11.09 -1.07 -3.07
CA VAL A 217 9.63 -1.17 -2.93
C VAL A 217 9.16 -2.62 -3.10
N ALA A 218 9.53 -3.28 -4.19
CA ALA A 218 9.05 -4.62 -4.53
C ALA A 218 9.65 -5.73 -3.66
N LEU A 219 10.79 -5.48 -3.00
CA LEU A 219 11.37 -6.45 -2.06
C LEU A 219 11.30 -5.98 -0.62
N ASN A 220 10.49 -4.97 -0.31
CA ASN A 220 10.30 -4.52 1.07
C ASN A 220 9.40 -5.51 1.83
N PRO A 221 9.89 -6.22 2.87
CA PRO A 221 9.09 -7.19 3.62
C PRO A 221 7.83 -6.60 4.26
N LEU A 222 7.86 -5.31 4.61
CA LEU A 222 6.71 -4.60 5.17
C LEU A 222 5.60 -4.36 4.12
N LEU A 223 5.90 -4.48 2.82
CA LEU A 223 4.90 -4.45 1.76
C LEU A 223 4.59 -5.87 1.25
N THR A 224 5.61 -6.68 0.98
CA THR A 224 5.44 -7.98 0.30
C THR A 224 4.69 -8.99 1.14
N ARG A 225 4.96 -9.07 2.45
CA ARG A 225 4.25 -9.99 3.34
C ARG A 225 2.76 -9.66 3.42
N PRO A 226 2.33 -8.40 3.64
CA PRO A 226 0.93 -7.99 3.50
C PRO A 226 0.29 -8.39 2.17
N VAL A 227 0.97 -8.24 1.03
CA VAL A 227 0.44 -8.67 -0.28
C VAL A 227 0.19 -10.18 -0.32
N ILE A 228 1.16 -10.98 0.12
CA ILE A 228 1.09 -12.44 0.12
C ILE A 228 -0.10 -12.96 0.94
N ILE A 229 -0.39 -12.34 2.10
CA ILE A 229 -1.51 -12.74 2.97
C ILE A 229 -2.85 -12.10 2.58
N GLY A 230 -2.86 -11.10 1.69
CA GLY A 230 -4.09 -10.48 1.21
C GLY A 230 -4.50 -9.19 1.89
N MET A 231 -3.57 -8.38 2.36
CA MET A 231 -3.87 -7.02 2.79
C MET A 231 -4.00 -6.07 1.59
N ASN A 232 -4.81 -5.04 1.75
CA ASN A 232 -5.39 -4.28 0.65
C ASN A 232 -4.62 -3.00 0.26
N ASP A 233 -3.56 -2.66 1.00
CA ASP A 233 -2.81 -1.41 0.85
C ASP A 233 -2.16 -1.23 -0.53
N VAL A 234 -1.75 -2.34 -1.15
CA VAL A 234 -1.06 -2.31 -2.45
C VAL A 234 -1.96 -1.78 -3.58
N LEU A 235 -3.28 -2.00 -3.50
CA LEU A 235 -4.22 -1.45 -4.48
C LEU A 235 -4.30 0.08 -4.35
N VAL A 236 -4.32 0.59 -3.11
CA VAL A 236 -4.30 2.04 -2.85
C VAL A 236 -2.99 2.64 -3.34
N LEU A 237 -1.86 1.99 -3.06
CA LEU A 237 -0.54 2.40 -3.51
C LEU A 237 -0.46 2.49 -5.05
N LEU A 238 -0.94 1.47 -5.76
CA LEU A 238 -0.99 1.46 -7.22
C LEU A 238 -1.72 2.70 -7.75
N VAL A 239 -2.92 2.97 -7.23
CA VAL A 239 -3.75 4.07 -7.71
C VAL A 239 -3.11 5.44 -7.40
N ILE A 240 -2.44 5.58 -6.25
CA ILE A 240 -1.62 6.77 -5.94
C ILE A 240 -0.47 6.94 -6.93
N ILE A 241 0.25 5.85 -7.27
CA ILE A 241 1.33 5.89 -8.27
C ILE A 241 0.79 6.31 -9.63
N ILE A 242 -0.36 5.78 -10.06
CA ILE A 242 -1.02 6.19 -11.31
C ILE A 242 -1.38 7.68 -11.27
N ALA A 243 -1.95 8.16 -10.17
CA ALA A 243 -2.29 9.58 -10.00
C ALA A 243 -1.05 10.48 -10.15
N ILE A 244 0.07 10.08 -9.55
CA ILE A 244 1.33 10.83 -9.60
C ILE A 244 1.98 10.78 -10.98
N LEU A 245 2.02 9.61 -11.62
CA LEU A 245 2.55 9.47 -12.98
C LEU A 245 1.75 10.30 -13.98
N ALA A 246 0.41 10.30 -13.86
CA ALA A 246 -0.46 11.14 -14.65
C ALA A 246 -0.20 12.64 -14.40
N LEU A 247 -0.04 13.05 -13.13
CA LEU A 247 0.27 14.43 -12.77
C LEU A 247 1.58 14.90 -13.40
N ARG A 248 2.65 14.09 -13.29
CA ARG A 248 3.98 14.39 -13.84
C ARG A 248 3.99 14.51 -15.36
N ARG A 249 3.04 13.86 -16.04
CA ARG A 249 2.83 13.94 -17.48
C ARG A 249 1.80 15.00 -17.88
N ASN A 250 1.39 15.87 -16.95
CA ASN A 250 0.37 16.91 -17.14
C ASN A 250 -1.02 16.37 -17.54
N HIS A 251 -1.30 15.07 -17.31
CA HIS A 251 -2.63 14.49 -17.47
C HIS A 251 -3.46 14.74 -16.20
N PHE A 252 -3.80 16.01 -15.94
CA PHE A 252 -4.43 16.45 -14.69
C PHE A 252 -5.76 15.77 -14.39
N ILE A 253 -6.60 15.53 -15.41
CA ILE A 253 -7.88 14.81 -15.26
C ILE A 253 -7.61 13.38 -14.79
N LEU A 254 -6.78 12.60 -15.51
CA LEU A 254 -6.46 11.23 -15.11
C LEU A 254 -5.85 11.19 -13.69
N SER A 255 -5.03 12.19 -13.35
CA SER A 255 -4.45 12.32 -12.02
C SER A 255 -5.51 12.47 -10.93
N ILE A 256 -6.43 13.43 -11.07
CA ILE A 256 -7.45 13.69 -10.05
C ILE A 256 -8.48 12.55 -9.96
N LEU A 257 -8.83 11.93 -11.10
CA LEU A 257 -9.73 10.78 -11.12
C LEU A 257 -9.10 9.57 -10.40
N ALA A 258 -7.83 9.26 -10.69
CA ALA A 258 -7.11 8.20 -9.99
C ALA A 258 -7.01 8.53 -8.48
N PHE A 259 -6.65 9.75 -8.12
CA PHE A 259 -6.56 10.13 -6.71
C PHE A 259 -7.92 10.03 -5.98
N ALA A 260 -9.01 10.44 -6.64
CA ALA A 260 -10.35 10.28 -6.10
C ALA A 260 -10.70 8.80 -5.88
N ILE A 261 -10.36 7.90 -6.81
CA ILE A 261 -10.52 6.45 -6.64
C ILE A 261 -9.74 5.97 -5.40
N ALA A 262 -8.49 6.41 -5.20
CA ALA A 262 -7.72 6.07 -4.00
C ALA A 262 -8.44 6.50 -2.71
N CYS A 263 -9.07 7.69 -2.71
CA CYS A 263 -9.90 8.15 -1.60
C CYS A 263 -11.14 7.28 -1.38
N THR A 264 -11.71 6.65 -2.40
CA THR A 264 -12.82 5.71 -2.22
C THR A 264 -12.38 4.31 -1.79
N LEU A 265 -11.09 3.98 -1.92
CA LEU A 265 -10.54 2.73 -1.46
C LEU A 265 -10.22 2.79 0.03
N LYS A 266 -9.49 3.81 0.48
CA LYS A 266 -8.98 3.88 1.86
C LYS A 266 -8.88 5.29 2.39
N GLN A 267 -9.27 5.49 3.64
CA GLN A 267 -9.22 6.77 4.35
C GLN A 267 -7.80 7.32 4.45
N SER A 268 -6.77 6.47 4.41
CA SER A 268 -5.37 6.90 4.39
C SER A 268 -5.06 7.85 3.21
N ALA A 269 -5.73 7.68 2.07
CA ALA A 269 -5.58 8.58 0.93
C ALA A 269 -6.17 9.98 1.20
N TRP A 270 -7.14 10.12 2.11
CA TRP A 270 -7.70 11.43 2.48
C TRP A 270 -6.66 12.32 3.16
N PHE A 271 -5.79 11.72 3.97
CA PHE A 271 -4.68 12.42 4.62
C PHE A 271 -3.56 12.80 3.64
N ILE A 272 -3.50 12.19 2.45
CA ILE A 272 -2.60 12.60 1.35
C ILE A 272 -3.19 13.80 0.59
N ALA A 273 -4.52 13.94 0.57
CA ALA A 273 -5.24 14.94 -0.22
C ALA A 273 -4.74 16.38 -0.06
N PRO A 274 -4.51 16.94 1.15
CA PRO A 274 -4.04 18.32 1.26
C PRO A 274 -2.68 18.54 0.58
N PHE A 275 -1.78 17.56 0.66
CA PHE A 275 -0.45 17.63 0.03
C PHE A 275 -0.54 17.45 -1.48
N TYR A 276 -1.35 16.50 -1.95
CA TYR A 276 -1.60 16.26 -3.37
C TYR A 276 -2.28 17.46 -4.05
N LEU A 277 -3.31 18.03 -3.43
CA LEU A 277 -4.04 19.19 -3.95
C LEU A 277 -3.15 20.45 -3.98
N LEU A 278 -2.29 20.64 -2.98
CA LEU A 278 -1.30 21.71 -2.99
C LEU A 278 -0.32 21.55 -4.16
N LEU A 279 0.14 20.32 -4.43
CA LEU A 279 0.99 20.03 -5.58
C LEU A 279 0.26 20.30 -6.90
N LEU A 280 -0.94 19.73 -7.08
CA LEU A 280 -1.77 19.91 -8.26
C LEU A 280 -2.03 21.39 -8.56
N TYR A 281 -2.46 22.16 -7.56
CA TYR A 281 -2.75 23.59 -7.71
C TYR A 281 -1.56 24.39 -8.28
N HIS A 282 -0.34 24.11 -7.83
CA HIS A 282 0.85 24.79 -8.33
C HIS A 282 1.33 24.28 -9.68
N SER A 283 0.96 23.05 -10.06
CA SER A 283 1.23 22.50 -11.40
C SER A 283 0.32 23.07 -12.49
N LEU A 284 -0.80 23.71 -12.12
CA LEU A 284 -1.74 24.29 -13.08
C LEU A 284 -1.26 25.66 -13.64
N PRO A 285 -1.61 25.98 -14.91
CA PRO A 285 -1.29 27.28 -15.53
C PRO A 285 -1.81 28.46 -14.70
N THR A 286 -0.98 29.50 -14.54
CA THR A 286 -1.31 30.68 -13.72
C THR A 286 -2.53 31.45 -14.20
N SER A 287 -2.75 31.52 -15.52
CA SER A 287 -3.82 32.32 -16.13
C SER A 287 -5.23 31.88 -15.72
N ASN A 288 -5.46 30.56 -15.56
CA ASN A 288 -6.79 29.99 -15.28
C ASN A 288 -6.79 29.02 -14.09
N ARG A 289 -5.78 29.11 -13.21
CA ARG A 289 -5.50 28.15 -12.14
C ARG A 289 -6.73 27.77 -11.31
N ASN A 290 -7.45 28.77 -10.80
CA ASN A 290 -8.61 28.54 -9.93
C ASN A 290 -9.73 27.80 -10.66
N ARG A 291 -10.05 28.23 -11.89
CA ARG A 291 -11.11 27.61 -12.71
C ARG A 291 -10.78 26.16 -13.03
N GLU A 292 -9.54 25.88 -13.44
CA GLU A 292 -9.11 24.50 -13.72
C GLU A 292 -9.11 23.65 -12.45
N MET A 293 -8.69 24.21 -11.31
CA MET A 293 -8.76 23.52 -10.02
C MET A 293 -10.20 23.13 -9.67
N PHE A 294 -11.17 24.06 -9.79
CA PHE A 294 -12.57 23.75 -9.53
C PHE A 294 -13.13 22.67 -10.47
N LYS A 295 -12.78 22.73 -11.76
CA LYS A 295 -13.18 21.69 -12.73
C LYS A 295 -12.64 20.32 -12.35
N LEU A 296 -11.36 20.24 -11.98
CA LEU A 296 -10.71 19.00 -11.56
C LEU A 296 -11.30 18.47 -10.26
N LEU A 297 -11.50 19.33 -9.26
CA LEU A 297 -12.16 18.97 -8.01
C LEU A 297 -13.59 18.46 -8.26
N GLY A 298 -14.36 19.10 -9.15
CA GLY A 298 -15.67 18.63 -9.54
C GLY A 298 -15.64 17.24 -10.18
N ALA A 299 -14.68 16.98 -11.06
CA ALA A 299 -14.51 15.66 -11.68
C ALA A 299 -14.13 14.58 -10.66
N GLY A 300 -13.19 14.87 -9.75
CA GLY A 300 -12.82 13.96 -8.67
C GLY A 300 -13.98 13.71 -7.69
N ALA A 301 -14.69 14.76 -7.28
CA ALA A 301 -15.85 14.66 -6.42
C ALA A 301 -16.98 13.85 -7.05
N LEU A 302 -17.21 13.99 -8.36
CA LEU A 302 -18.19 13.18 -9.09
C LEU A 302 -17.83 11.69 -9.04
N VAL A 303 -16.58 11.31 -9.28
CA VAL A 303 -16.17 9.90 -9.17
C VAL A 303 -16.30 9.38 -7.74
N GLY A 304 -15.87 10.16 -6.75
CA GLY A 304 -16.05 9.79 -5.35
C GLY A 304 -17.52 9.59 -4.98
N ALA A 305 -18.38 10.51 -5.43
CA ALA A 305 -19.82 10.46 -5.24
C ALA A 305 -20.44 9.23 -5.90
N LEU A 306 -20.13 8.94 -7.16
CA LEU A 306 -20.67 7.78 -7.89
C LEU A 306 -20.34 6.44 -7.23
N ILE A 307 -19.21 6.35 -6.51
CA ILE A 307 -18.80 5.15 -5.79
C ILE A 307 -19.42 5.09 -4.40
N ILE A 308 -19.40 6.18 -3.64
CA ILE A 308 -19.80 6.17 -2.22
C ILE A 308 -21.31 6.32 -2.04
N ILE A 309 -21.94 7.22 -2.80
CA ILE A 309 -23.34 7.61 -2.61
C ILE A 309 -24.32 6.44 -2.74
N PRO A 310 -24.17 5.49 -3.70
CA PRO A 310 -25.09 4.36 -3.78
C PRO A 310 -25.17 3.52 -2.50
N PHE A 311 -24.03 3.30 -1.85
CA PHE A 311 -23.96 2.52 -0.61
C PHE A 311 -24.43 3.33 0.60
N ALA A 312 -24.10 4.63 0.63
CA ALA A 312 -24.61 5.55 1.63
C ALA A 312 -26.15 5.69 1.56
N PHE A 313 -26.75 5.69 0.38
CA PHE A 313 -28.21 5.70 0.23
C PHE A 313 -28.86 4.36 0.61
N TRP A 314 -28.13 3.25 0.47
CA TRP A 314 -28.65 1.94 0.81
C TRP A 314 -28.90 1.82 2.31
N ASP A 315 -27.94 2.23 3.14
CA ASP A 315 -28.12 2.39 4.59
C ASP A 315 -27.02 3.30 5.17
N LEU A 316 -27.32 4.59 5.33
CA LEU A 316 -26.35 5.57 5.82
C LEU A 316 -25.91 5.31 7.28
N PRO A 317 -26.82 5.00 8.24
CA PRO A 317 -26.44 4.75 9.62
C PRO A 317 -25.45 3.58 9.78
N ASN A 318 -25.72 2.43 9.14
CA ASN A 318 -24.83 1.28 9.22
C ASN A 318 -23.52 1.54 8.45
N PHE A 319 -23.59 2.18 7.27
CA PHE A 319 -22.38 2.60 6.55
C PHE A 319 -21.45 3.47 7.41
N ILE A 320 -21.99 4.49 8.08
CA ILE A 320 -21.20 5.37 8.96
C ILE A 320 -20.65 4.58 10.15
N THR A 321 -21.48 3.71 10.73
CA THR A 321 -21.11 2.93 11.92
C THR A 321 -19.93 2.02 11.60
N ASP A 322 -20.03 1.23 10.54
CA ASP A 322 -19.03 0.24 10.16
C ASP A 322 -17.70 0.88 9.74
N VAL A 323 -17.75 1.96 8.96
CA VAL A 323 -16.57 2.56 8.33
C VAL A 323 -15.85 3.55 9.25
N PHE A 324 -16.57 4.25 10.14
CA PHE A 324 -15.99 5.32 10.96
C PHE A 324 -16.16 5.08 12.46
N VAL A 325 -17.37 4.78 12.93
CA VAL A 325 -17.66 4.75 14.37
C VAL A 325 -17.02 3.55 15.04
N TYR A 326 -17.14 2.36 14.45
CA TYR A 326 -16.56 1.14 14.99
C TYR A 326 -15.02 1.18 15.00
N PRO A 327 -14.32 1.49 13.89
CA PRO A 327 -12.86 1.65 13.90
C PRO A 327 -12.39 2.82 14.79
N GLY A 328 -13.22 3.84 14.98
CA GLY A 328 -12.97 4.99 15.87
C GLY A 328 -13.16 4.69 17.35
N GLY A 329 -13.83 3.59 17.69
CA GLY A 329 -14.15 3.23 19.07
C GLY A 329 -15.33 4.00 19.64
N GLY A 330 -16.46 4.02 18.92
CA GLY A 330 -17.72 4.66 19.35
C GLY A 330 -18.93 3.71 19.39
N VAL A 331 -18.72 2.40 19.50
CA VAL A 331 -19.79 1.39 19.60
C VAL A 331 -19.70 0.60 20.92
N ALA A 332 -20.65 -0.30 21.18
CA ALA A 332 -20.68 -1.07 22.43
C ALA A 332 -19.43 -1.96 22.60
N VAL A 333 -19.02 -2.66 21.53
CA VAL A 333 -17.79 -3.47 21.50
C VAL A 333 -16.87 -2.89 20.43
N ASN A 334 -15.96 -2.03 20.85
CA ASN A 334 -15.11 -1.28 19.93
C ASN A 334 -14.06 -2.14 19.24
N TYR A 335 -13.63 -1.68 18.06
CA TYR A 335 -12.41 -2.21 17.46
C TYR A 335 -11.26 -2.10 18.46
N PRO A 336 -10.42 -3.12 18.66
CA PRO A 336 -9.41 -3.07 19.72
C PRO A 336 -8.30 -2.04 19.45
N ILE A 337 -7.78 -1.46 20.53
CA ILE A 337 -6.54 -0.67 20.50
C ILE A 337 -5.38 -1.63 20.21
N ARG A 338 -4.69 -1.47 19.07
CA ARG A 338 -3.64 -2.41 18.63
C ARG A 338 -2.65 -1.84 17.61
N GLY A 339 -1.55 -2.57 17.40
CA GLY A 339 -0.48 -2.19 16.48
C GLY A 339 0.49 -1.20 17.12
N SER A 340 1.25 -0.46 16.32
CA SER A 340 2.30 0.46 16.79
C SER A 340 1.74 1.82 17.23
N THR A 341 0.84 1.85 18.22
CA THR A 341 0.21 3.09 18.70
C THR A 341 0.64 3.46 20.12
N ILE A 342 0.57 4.75 20.45
CA ILE A 342 0.66 5.25 21.82
C ILE A 342 -0.49 4.70 22.68
N GLY A 343 -1.62 4.33 22.06
CA GLY A 343 -2.71 3.65 22.75
C GLY A 343 -2.28 2.37 23.46
N LEU A 344 -1.41 1.55 22.86
CA LEU A 344 -0.86 0.36 23.54
C LEU A 344 0.05 0.73 24.72
N LEU A 345 0.80 1.84 24.63
CA LEU A 345 1.61 2.32 25.75
C LEU A 345 0.72 2.81 26.90
N LEU A 346 -0.38 3.51 26.61
CA LEU A 346 -1.36 3.93 27.61
C LEU A 346 -2.07 2.75 28.26
N LEU A 347 -2.40 1.72 27.48
CA LEU A 347 -2.93 0.44 27.97
C LEU A 347 -1.93 -0.25 28.90
N GLY A 348 -0.65 -0.37 28.48
CA GLY A 348 0.40 -0.99 29.28
C GLY A 348 0.75 -0.25 30.57
N MET A 349 0.52 1.08 30.61
CA MET A 349 0.65 1.91 31.82
C MET A 349 -0.59 1.88 32.73
N GLY A 350 -1.69 1.25 32.30
CA GLY A 350 -2.94 1.20 33.05
C GLY A 350 -3.79 2.47 32.98
N PHE A 351 -3.50 3.42 32.07
CA PHE A 351 -4.37 4.57 31.81
C PHE A 351 -5.64 4.20 31.06
N ILE A 352 -5.57 3.14 30.26
CA ILE A 352 -6.71 2.49 29.61
C ILE A 352 -6.80 1.10 30.24
N THR A 353 -8.01 0.67 30.62
CA THR A 353 -8.17 -0.58 31.38
C THR A 353 -8.35 -1.79 30.49
N SER A 354 -8.98 -1.61 29.33
CA SER A 354 -9.23 -2.64 28.34
C SER A 354 -8.91 -2.13 26.93
N PRO A 355 -8.37 -2.98 26.04
CA PRO A 355 -8.16 -2.63 24.63
C PRO A 355 -9.45 -2.25 23.88
N THR A 356 -10.63 -2.60 24.38
CA THR A 356 -11.92 -2.23 23.80
C THR A 356 -12.53 -0.95 24.42
N ASP A 357 -11.87 -0.33 25.40
CA ASP A 357 -12.38 0.88 26.04
C ASP A 357 -12.52 2.04 25.05
N ASN A 358 -13.50 2.90 25.31
CA ASN A 358 -13.62 4.20 24.66
C ASN A 358 -12.45 5.09 25.11
N PHE A 359 -11.71 5.67 24.16
CA PHE A 359 -10.65 6.62 24.45
C PHE A 359 -10.62 7.72 23.39
N PRO A 360 -10.52 9.00 23.77
CA PRO A 360 -10.70 10.12 22.85
C PRO A 360 -9.43 10.41 22.02
N PHE A 361 -8.98 9.45 21.23
CA PHE A 361 -7.81 9.60 20.34
C PHE A 361 -7.91 10.81 19.40
N PHE A 362 -9.13 11.18 18.99
CA PHE A 362 -9.37 12.33 18.14
C PHE A 362 -8.85 13.65 18.74
N ILE A 363 -8.82 13.79 20.07
CA ILE A 363 -8.29 14.99 20.74
C ILE A 363 -6.79 15.12 20.46
N PHE A 364 -6.02 14.03 20.63
CA PHE A 364 -4.59 14.02 20.32
C PHE A 364 -4.35 14.25 18.83
N GLN A 365 -5.16 13.63 17.98
CA GLN A 365 -5.12 13.83 16.54
C GLN A 365 -5.35 15.28 16.13
N LEU A 366 -6.27 16.00 16.76
CA LEU A 366 -6.49 17.43 16.50
C LEU A 366 -5.32 18.27 17.06
N LEU A 367 -4.93 18.06 18.31
CA LEU A 367 -3.91 18.86 18.99
C LEU A 367 -2.51 18.71 18.37
N LEU A 368 -2.14 17.50 17.96
CA LEU A 368 -0.81 17.22 17.38
C LEU A 368 -0.85 17.19 15.85
N GLY A 369 -1.93 16.67 15.27
CA GLY A 369 -2.07 16.52 13.83
C GLY A 369 -2.27 17.86 13.11
N ILE A 370 -3.07 18.79 13.65
CA ILE A 370 -3.27 20.09 12.98
C ILE A 370 -1.97 20.89 12.89
N PRO A 371 -1.19 21.09 13.97
CA PRO A 371 0.10 21.78 13.87
C PRO A 371 1.08 21.06 12.94
N LEU A 372 1.13 19.72 12.98
CA LEU A 372 1.96 18.93 12.09
C LEU A 372 1.58 19.13 10.62
N LEU A 373 0.29 19.05 10.29
CA LEU A 373 -0.24 19.28 8.95
C LEU A 373 0.14 20.68 8.44
N ILE A 374 -0.08 21.72 9.25
CA ILE A 374 0.25 23.10 8.89
C ILE A 374 1.76 23.26 8.65
N GLY A 375 2.58 22.70 9.54
CA GLY A 375 4.04 22.74 9.41
C GLY A 375 4.53 22.08 8.13
N LEU A 376 4.02 20.88 7.83
CA LEU A 376 4.39 20.12 6.64
C LEU A 376 3.87 20.77 5.35
N LEU A 377 2.66 21.34 5.33
CA LEU A 377 2.16 22.11 4.18
C LEU A 377 2.98 23.38 3.93
N LYS A 378 3.41 24.08 4.99
CA LYS A 378 4.32 25.23 4.88
C LYS A 378 5.68 24.80 4.31
N TYR A 379 6.21 23.65 4.74
CA TYR A 379 7.44 23.08 4.21
C TYR A 379 7.29 22.70 2.73
N GLN A 380 6.24 21.96 2.37
CA GLN A 380 5.97 21.61 0.98
C GLN A 380 5.79 22.85 0.10
N LYS A 381 5.07 23.88 0.56
CA LYS A 381 4.87 25.11 -0.21
C LYS A 381 6.20 25.77 -0.61
N ARG A 382 7.23 25.69 0.24
CA ARG A 382 8.57 26.22 -0.05
C ARG A 382 9.35 25.38 -1.06
N GLN A 383 9.08 24.07 -1.15
CA GLN A 383 9.75 23.13 -2.05
C GLN A 383 8.73 22.19 -2.71
N ASN A 384 7.80 22.75 -3.49
CA ASN A 384 6.62 22.01 -3.94
C ASN A 384 6.93 21.10 -5.14
N ASN A 385 7.39 19.89 -4.86
CA ASN A 385 7.61 18.83 -5.84
C ASN A 385 7.02 17.51 -5.32
N VAL A 386 6.89 16.53 -6.22
CA VAL A 386 6.31 15.22 -5.92
C VAL A 386 7.04 14.52 -4.76
N GLY A 387 8.36 14.59 -4.74
CA GLY A 387 9.16 13.93 -3.70
C GLY A 387 8.88 14.48 -2.31
N VAL A 388 8.82 15.81 -2.19
CA VAL A 388 8.47 16.50 -0.94
C VAL A 388 7.01 16.23 -0.55
N MET A 389 6.08 16.23 -1.51
CA MET A 389 4.67 15.92 -1.27
C MET A 389 4.51 14.53 -0.63
N LEU A 390 5.16 13.51 -1.19
CA LEU A 390 5.10 12.15 -0.67
C LEU A 390 5.74 12.00 0.72
N ILE A 391 6.91 12.63 0.94
CA ILE A 391 7.55 12.63 2.27
C ILE A 391 6.64 13.29 3.30
N CYS A 392 6.10 14.47 2.99
CA CYS A 392 5.21 15.19 3.91
C CYS A 392 3.93 14.38 4.21
N ALA A 393 3.30 13.82 3.18
CA ALA A 393 2.11 12.98 3.36
C ALA A 393 2.42 11.73 4.20
N GLY A 394 3.51 11.03 3.89
CA GLY A 394 3.94 9.86 4.65
C GLY A 394 4.24 10.17 6.11
N THR A 395 4.99 11.25 6.39
CA THR A 395 5.29 11.72 7.74
C THR A 395 4.03 12.13 8.50
N PHE A 396 3.09 12.82 7.85
CA PHE A 396 1.84 13.23 8.47
C PHE A 396 1.00 12.02 8.89
N ILE A 397 0.78 11.06 7.98
CA ILE A 397 -0.02 9.88 8.26
C ILE A 397 0.66 9.00 9.32
N PHE A 398 1.99 8.89 9.29
CA PHE A 398 2.73 8.17 10.32
C PHE A 398 2.51 8.80 11.70
N GLY A 399 2.64 10.12 11.81
CA GLY A 399 2.34 10.85 13.05
C GLY A 399 0.90 10.64 13.54
N MET A 400 -0.08 10.68 12.62
CA MET A 400 -1.50 10.44 12.93
C MET A 400 -1.78 8.99 13.35
N GLY A 401 -1.08 8.03 12.75
CA GLY A 401 -1.16 6.60 13.07
C GLY A 401 -0.59 6.29 14.46
N LEU A 402 0.51 6.93 14.86
CA LEU A 402 1.05 6.73 16.22
C LEU A 402 0.04 7.12 17.32
N ILE A 403 -0.85 8.07 17.04
CA ILE A 403 -1.87 8.57 17.99
C ILE A 403 -3.29 8.12 17.63
N SER A 404 -3.46 7.14 16.76
CA SER A 404 -4.76 6.53 16.46
C SER A 404 -5.06 5.36 17.37
N ARG A 405 -6.31 4.91 17.33
CA ARG A 405 -6.77 3.69 18.01
C ARG A 405 -6.01 2.45 17.54
N PHE A 406 -5.76 2.34 16.24
CA PHE A 406 -4.96 1.25 15.68
C PHE A 406 -4.02 1.73 14.57
N PHE A 407 -2.84 1.09 14.49
CA PHE A 407 -1.83 1.34 13.46
C PHE A 407 -0.97 0.10 13.24
N GLN A 408 -1.47 -0.81 12.39
CA GLN A 408 -0.85 -2.10 12.11
C GLN A 408 0.37 -2.01 11.17
N ASP A 409 1.17 -3.08 11.13
CA ASP A 409 2.45 -3.18 10.41
C ASP A 409 2.33 -2.90 8.91
N ASN A 410 1.23 -3.29 8.27
CA ASN A 410 0.97 -2.99 6.86
C ASN A 410 0.83 -1.50 6.58
N TYR A 411 0.27 -0.72 7.51
CA TYR A 411 0.23 0.74 7.38
C TYR A 411 1.63 1.32 7.47
N VAL A 412 2.46 0.81 8.40
CA VAL A 412 3.89 1.19 8.49
C VAL A 412 4.61 0.87 7.18
N GLY A 413 4.38 -0.31 6.60
CA GLY A 413 4.92 -0.70 5.31
C GLY A 413 4.48 0.20 4.15
N PHE A 414 3.17 0.46 4.04
CA PHE A 414 2.61 1.38 3.05
C PHE A 414 3.25 2.77 3.15
N LEU A 415 3.35 3.33 4.36
CA LEU A 415 3.92 4.67 4.57
C LEU A 415 5.42 4.70 4.34
N THR A 416 6.14 3.64 4.71
CA THR A 416 7.56 3.47 4.40
C THR A 416 7.78 3.54 2.88
N VAL A 417 6.94 2.86 2.10
CA VAL A 417 7.00 2.90 0.63
C VAL A 417 6.68 4.29 0.07
N ILE A 418 5.66 4.97 0.61
CA ILE A 418 5.35 6.37 0.23
C ILE A 418 6.56 7.28 0.47
N ILE A 419 7.23 7.15 1.62
CA ILE A 419 8.42 7.95 1.96
C ILE A 419 9.60 7.56 1.06
N ILE A 420 9.84 6.28 0.81
CA ILE A 420 10.88 5.77 -0.11
C ILE A 420 10.68 6.39 -1.51
N LEU A 421 9.46 6.34 -2.06
CA LEU A 421 9.13 6.98 -3.34
C LEU A 421 9.48 8.47 -3.32
N GLY A 422 9.14 9.15 -2.23
CA GLY A 422 9.47 10.55 -2.04
C GLY A 422 10.97 10.85 -2.03
N ILE A 423 11.76 10.03 -1.32
CA ILE A 423 13.23 10.13 -1.26
C ILE A 423 13.83 9.90 -2.66
N PHE A 424 13.44 8.83 -3.34
CA PHE A 424 13.97 8.49 -4.67
C PHE A 424 13.67 9.56 -5.71
N LEU A 425 12.52 10.23 -5.63
CA LEU A 425 12.15 11.34 -6.51
C LEU A 425 12.91 12.64 -6.19
N LYS A 426 13.52 12.77 -5.01
CA LYS A 426 14.40 13.90 -4.65
C LYS A 426 15.87 13.62 -4.98
N LEU A 427 16.26 12.36 -5.18
CA LEU A 427 17.64 12.04 -5.53
C LEU A 427 17.99 12.67 -6.88
N PRO A 428 19.13 13.36 -7.00
CA PRO A 428 19.56 13.90 -8.28
C PRO A 428 19.82 12.75 -9.26
N ASP A 429 19.50 12.97 -10.54
CA ASP A 429 19.80 12.00 -11.62
C ASP A 429 21.29 11.63 -11.71
N LYS A 430 22.17 12.42 -11.07
CA LYS A 430 23.62 12.19 -10.95
C LYS A 430 24.01 11.15 -9.87
N GLY A 431 23.05 10.55 -9.15
CA GLY A 431 23.27 9.51 -8.15
C GLY A 431 23.77 10.01 -6.78
N ILE A 432 23.89 9.08 -5.81
CA ILE A 432 24.35 9.36 -4.42
C ILE A 432 25.75 10.00 -4.38
N ALA A 433 26.60 9.73 -5.39
CA ALA A 433 27.96 10.27 -5.46
C ALA A 433 28.03 11.81 -5.47
N VAL A 434 26.96 12.51 -5.84
CA VAL A 434 26.90 13.98 -5.73
C VAL A 434 26.57 14.44 -4.32
N LEU A 435 25.72 13.70 -3.58
CA LEU A 435 25.37 14.02 -2.20
C LEU A 435 26.57 13.88 -1.26
N LEU A 436 27.42 12.87 -1.50
CA LEU A 436 28.66 12.68 -0.74
C LEU A 436 29.73 13.74 -1.04
N ARG A 437 29.70 14.38 -2.23
CA ARG A 437 30.63 15.45 -2.60
C ARG A 437 30.17 16.85 -2.19
N SER A 438 28.90 17.02 -1.81
CA SER A 438 28.36 18.28 -1.30
C SER A 438 28.37 18.37 0.23
N ALA A 439 28.84 17.31 0.91
CA ALA A 439 29.04 17.26 2.34
C ALA A 439 30.50 17.53 2.76
N ASP A 440 31.39 17.71 1.77
CA ASP A 440 32.71 18.33 1.88
C ASP A 440 32.60 19.79 1.39
#